data_AF-A0A4R5LAG1-F1
#
_entry.id   AF-A0A4R5LAG1-F1
#
_cell.length_a   1.000
_cell.length_b   1.000
_cell.length_c   1.000
_cell.angle_alpha   90.00
_cell.angle_beta   90.00
_cell.angle_gamma   90.00
#
_symmetry.space_group_name_H-M   'P 1'
#
loop_
_entity.id
_entity.type
_entity.pdbx_description
1 polymer ?
#
loop_
_entity_poly.entity_id
_entity_poly.type
_entity_poly.pdbx_seq_one_letter_code
_entity_poly.pdbx_strand_id
1 'polypeptide(L)' 'MPLAADSTESDSVDEVEFQAEPWTFEEGDGYSVYYPGEPEPRDASYENVRYRRLPVVLLKPDMPARWKALLEKR' A
#
# COMPACT_ATOMS: atom_id res chain seq x y z
N MET A 1 -16.87 20.14 -24.37
CA MET A 1 -16.52 18.70 -24.34
C MET A 1 -16.20 18.34 -22.90
N PRO A 2 -17.06 17.66 -22.12
CA PRO A 2 -16.59 17.07 -20.88
C PRO A 2 -15.82 15.79 -21.23
N LEU A 3 -14.61 15.67 -20.69
CA LEU A 3 -13.87 14.41 -20.63
C LEU A 3 -14.76 13.44 -19.84
N ALA A 4 -15.44 12.53 -20.54
CA ALA A 4 -16.08 11.40 -19.90
C ALA A 4 -14.98 10.65 -19.17
N ALA A 5 -15.07 10.57 -17.85
CA ALA A 5 -14.27 9.64 -17.07
C ALA A 5 -14.49 8.27 -17.71
N ASP A 6 -13.39 7.66 -18.15
CA ASP A 6 -13.36 6.35 -18.78
C ASP A 6 -14.05 5.35 -17.85
N SER A 7 -15.30 5.04 -18.18
CA SER A 7 -16.16 4.15 -17.43
C SER A 7 -15.95 2.73 -17.95
N THR A 8 -14.75 2.18 -17.74
CA THR A 8 -14.47 0.76 -17.97
C THR A 8 -13.46 0.25 -16.95
N GLU A 9 -13.90 -0.82 -16.26
CA GLU A 9 -13.21 -1.55 -15.19
C GLU A 9 -13.18 -0.82 -13.84
N SER A 10 -14.32 -0.89 -13.15
CA SER A 10 -14.33 -0.81 -11.69
C SER A 10 -13.46 -1.94 -11.17
N ASP A 11 -12.21 -1.64 -10.76
CA ASP A 11 -11.40 -2.56 -9.95
C ASP A 11 -12.21 -2.90 -8.70
N SER A 12 -12.90 -4.04 -8.72
CA SER A 12 -13.72 -4.49 -7.61
C SER A 12 -12.80 -4.95 -6.49
N VAL A 13 -12.95 -4.34 -5.32
CA VAL A 13 -12.33 -4.81 -4.09
C VAL A 13 -13.26 -5.85 -3.49
N ASP A 14 -12.84 -7.11 -3.52
CA ASP A 14 -13.60 -8.22 -2.94
C ASP A 14 -13.49 -8.26 -1.41
N GLU A 15 -12.29 -7.94 -0.89
CA GLU A 15 -11.99 -8.07 0.53
C GLU A 15 -11.19 -6.86 1.02
N VAL A 16 -11.62 -6.37 2.18
CA VAL A 16 -11.00 -5.26 2.90
C VAL A 16 -10.49 -5.81 4.22
N GLU A 17 -9.18 -5.71 4.46
CA GLU A 17 -8.57 -6.17 5.70
C GLU A 17 -8.12 -4.98 6.54
N PHE A 18 -8.67 -4.87 7.75
CA PHE A 18 -8.21 -3.91 8.75
C PHE A 18 -6.97 -4.47 9.45
N GLN A 19 -5.87 -3.72 9.39
CA GLN A 19 -4.64 -4.10 10.07
C GLN A 19 -4.76 -3.81 11.56
N ALA A 20 -4.54 -4.83 12.38
CA ALA A 20 -4.64 -4.73 13.84
C ALA A 20 -3.56 -3.83 14.42
N GLU A 21 -2.34 -3.92 13.89
CA GLU A 21 -1.24 -3.06 14.26
C GLU A 21 -1.10 -1.88 13.30
N PRO A 22 -0.75 -0.69 13.81
CA PRO A 22 -0.42 0.44 12.94
C PRO A 22 0.72 0.08 11.99
N TRP A 23 0.66 0.65 10.79
CA TRP A 23 1.75 0.60 9.83
C TRP A 23 2.57 1.89 9.92
N THR A 24 3.82 1.81 9.48
CA THR A 24 4.67 2.99 9.35
C THR A 24 4.47 3.61 7.98
N PHE A 25 4.09 4.88 8.00
CA PHE A 25 4.16 5.77 6.85
C PHE A 25 5.47 6.55 6.91
N GLU A 26 6.27 6.37 5.88
CA GLU A 26 7.55 7.04 5.69
C GLU A 26 7.45 7.96 4.48
N GLU A 27 7.82 9.22 4.68
CA GLU A 27 7.85 10.25 3.64
C GLU A 27 9.25 10.85 3.59
N GLY A 28 9.90 10.74 2.44
CA GLY A 28 11.20 11.33 2.17
C GLY A 28 11.18 12.16 0.90
N ASP A 29 12.36 12.58 0.44
CA ASP A 29 12.46 13.45 -0.73
C ASP A 29 12.06 12.68 -2.01
N GLY A 30 10.90 13.00 -2.56
CA GLY A 30 10.35 12.40 -3.77
C GLY A 30 9.73 11.01 -3.60
N TYR A 31 9.53 10.51 -2.37
CA TYR A 31 8.87 9.22 -2.15
C TYR A 31 7.99 9.20 -0.89
N SER A 32 7.03 8.28 -0.92
CA SER A 32 6.25 7.90 0.26
C SER A 32 5.99 6.40 0.23
N VAL A 33 6.08 5.74 1.38
CA VAL A 33 5.91 4.29 1.49
C VAL A 33 5.19 3.90 2.79
N TYR A 34 4.41 2.83 2.71
CA TYR A 34 3.79 2.18 3.86
C TYR A 34 4.40 0.79 4.05
N TYR A 35 4.77 0.44 5.28
CA TYR A 35 5.22 -0.91 5.64
C TYR A 35 4.73 -1.30 7.05
N PRO A 36 4.53 -2.61 7.30
CA PRO A 36 4.15 -3.09 8.62
C PRO A 36 5.30 -2.93 9.62
N GLY A 37 4.97 -2.71 10.89
CA GLY A 37 5.97 -2.61 11.96
C GLY A 37 6.61 -1.22 12.11
N GLU A 38 7.47 -1.08 13.12
CA GLU A 38 8.09 0.19 13.50
C GLU A 38 9.05 0.74 12.42
N PRO A 39 9.31 2.07 12.40
CA PRO A 39 10.31 2.66 11.53
C PRO A 39 11.66 1.98 11.68
N GLU A 40 12.25 1.56 10.57
CA GLU A 40 13.60 1.02 10.58
C GLU A 40 14.61 2.15 10.82
N PRO A 41 15.56 2.02 11.76
CA PRO A 41 16.64 2.98 11.92
C PRO A 41 17.53 2.93 10.67
N ARG A 42 17.69 4.08 10.00
CA ARG A 42 18.55 4.20 8.81
C ARG A 42 19.67 5.22 9.02
N ASP A 43 20.74 5.06 8.25
CA ASP A 43 21.93 5.90 8.28
C ASP A 43 21.63 7.38 7.91
N ALA A 44 22.58 8.27 8.20
CA ALA A 44 22.47 9.73 8.08
C ALA A 44 22.05 10.30 6.70
N SER A 45 21.95 9.47 5.65
CA SER A 45 21.43 9.87 4.34
C SER A 45 19.91 10.15 4.31
N TYR A 46 19.21 9.92 5.42
CA TYR A 46 17.77 10.11 5.58
C TYR A 46 17.42 11.39 6.36
N GLU A 47 18.25 12.44 6.27
CA GLU A 47 18.15 13.67 7.08
C GLU A 47 16.80 14.41 7.03
N ASN A 48 15.92 14.12 6.06
CA ASN A 48 14.61 14.75 5.91
C ASN A 48 13.43 13.77 5.92
N VAL A 49 13.61 12.56 6.43
CA VAL A 49 12.55 11.55 6.41
C VAL A 49 11.64 11.67 7.62
N ARG A 50 10.33 11.68 7.35
CA ARG A 50 9.27 11.80 8.36
C ARG A 50 8.56 10.47 8.52
N TYR A 51 8.40 10.06 9.77
CA TYR A 51 7.73 8.81 10.13
C TYR A 51 6.43 9.08 10.87
N ARG A 52 5.37 8.36 10.51
CA ARG A 52 4.09 8.37 11.23
C ARG A 52 3.57 6.94 11.37
N ARG A 53 3.05 6.59 12.55
CA ARG A 53 2.35 5.32 12.79
C ARG A 53 0.87 5.54 12.53
N LEU A 54 0.33 4.92 11.48
CA LEU A 54 -1.04 5.14 11.02
C LEU A 54 -1.79 3.81 10.90
N PRO A 55 -3.09 3.76 11.27
CA PRO A 55 -3.92 2.62 10.93
C PRO A 55 -4.07 2.55 9.41
N VAL A 56 -4.06 1.33 8.86
CA VAL A 56 -4.22 1.12 7.41
C VAL A 56 -5.27 0.05 7.13
N VAL A 57 -5.86 0.20 5.96
CA VAL A 57 -6.82 -0.73 5.40
C VAL A 57 -6.21 -1.28 4.12
N LEU A 58 -6.03 -2.59 4.06
CA LEU A 58 -5.52 -3.26 2.86
C LEU A 58 -6.71 -3.63 1.97
N LEU A 59 -6.68 -3.15 0.74
CA LEU A 59 -7.60 -3.56 -0.31
C LEU A 59 -7.00 -4.78 -1.00
N LYS A 60 -7.66 -5.93 -0.88
CA LYS A 60 -7.29 -7.12 -1.64
C LYS A 60 -8.05 -7.08 -2.96
N PRO A 61 -7.38 -6.83 -4.10
CA PRO A 61 -8.05 -6.88 -5.38
C PRO A 61 -8.53 -8.31 -5.65
N ASP A 62 -9.62 -8.46 -6.41
CA ASP A 62 -9.94 -9.76 -7.00
C ASP A 62 -8.84 -10.15 -7.99
N MET A 63 -7.81 -10.84 -7.49
CA MET A 63 -6.77 -11.36 -8.35
C MET A 63 -7.29 -12.59 -9.10
N PRO A 64 -7.22 -12.61 -10.44
CA PRO A 64 -7.55 -13.80 -11.20
C PRO A 64 -6.77 -15.00 -10.69
N ALA A 65 -7.41 -16.18 -10.62
CA ALA A 65 -6.84 -17.39 -10.00
C ALA A 65 -5.43 -17.75 -10.50
N ARG A 66 -5.11 -17.45 -11.77
CA ARG A 66 -3.77 -17.65 -12.36
C ARG A 66 -2.65 -16.89 -11.65
N TRP A 67 -2.95 -15.70 -11.10
CA TRP A 67 -1.99 -14.87 -10.36
C TRP A 67 -1.91 -15.29 -8.90
N LYS A 68 -3.04 -15.67 -8.28
CA LYS A 68 -3.07 -16.27 -6.93
C LYS A 68 -2.14 -17.49 -6.85
N ALA A 69 -2.18 -18.37 -7.85
CA ALA A 69 -1.32 -19.56 -7.93
C ALA A 69 0.20 -19.28 -8.05
N LEU A 70 0.60 -18.08 -8.49
CA LEU A 70 2.02 -17.68 -8.57
C LEU A 70 2.54 -17.18 -7.21
N LEU A 71 1.67 -16.64 -6.36
CA LEU A 71 2.02 -16.14 -5.04
C LEU A 71 2.11 -17.27 -3.99
N GLU A 72 1.29 -18.32 -4.11
CA GLU A 72 1.28 -19.47 -3.18
C GLU A 72 2.45 -20.45 -3.37
N LYS A 73 3.26 -20.30 -4.42
CA LYS A 73 4.44 -21.16 -4.68
C LYS A 73 5.76 -20.62 -4.10
N ARG A 74 5.71 -19.66 -3.17
CA ARG A 74 6.90 -19.14 -2.47
C ARG A 74 7.04 -19.74 -1.07
#